data_AF-A0A257VR42-F1
#
_entry.id   AF-A0A257VR42-F1
#
_cell.length_a   1.000
_cell.length_b   1.000
_cell.length_c   1.000
_cell.angle_alpha   90.00
_cell.angle_beta   90.00
_cell.angle_gamma   90.00
#
_symmetry.space_group_name_H-M   'P 1'
#
loop_
_entity.id
_entity.type
_entity.pdbx_description
1 polymer ?
#
loop_
_entity_poly.entity_id
_entity_poly.type
_entity_poly.pdbx_seq_one_letter_code
_entity_poly.pdbx_strand_id
1 'polypeptide(L)'
;MIGIIAAVSFGSLFGWHDKEVGALSLSLPPLANFTWSPADTLQMIPSALGLAVVTSVNLLITSRVVEHFRGRHQHLKRSDADRELGAYGIANLTAGLFGAPFSVGIPARSLANVRCGGSTRLSNFAHAGFIMLFLTAGSQLVEHIPISALAGVTAWMGFCLLDWSTWSRLPRMRRTDAVAFLLTVSSVLVVNAAISVALGCSVYALRWLYGRLTQGQATPHAIPQS
;
A
#
# COMPACT_ATOMS: atom_id res chain seq x y z
N MET A 1 17.38 -1.91 10.54
CA MET A 1 18.40 -2.91 10.94
C MET A 1 19.02 -2.57 12.28
N ILE A 2 19.64 -1.40 12.47
CA ILE A 2 20.25 -1.00 13.76
C ILE A 2 19.29 -1.16 14.95
N GLY A 3 18.04 -0.71 14.84
CA GLY A 3 17.05 -0.88 15.93
C GLY A 3 16.69 -2.33 16.26
N ILE A 4 16.65 -3.22 15.27
CA ILE A 4 16.39 -4.65 15.49
C ILE A 4 17.61 -5.30 16.13
N ILE A 5 18.81 -4.99 15.63
CA ILE A 5 20.07 -5.48 16.20
C ILE A 5 20.20 -5.03 17.66
N ALA A 6 19.95 -3.75 17.94
CA ALA A 6 19.97 -3.22 19.29
C ALA A 6 18.94 -3.89 20.21
N ALA A 7 17.72 -4.15 19.72
CA ALA A 7 16.69 -4.86 20.48
C ALA A 7 17.07 -6.31 20.77
N VAL A 8 17.63 -7.03 19.80
CA VAL A 8 18.13 -8.40 19.96
C VAL A 8 19.31 -8.43 20.95
N SER A 9 20.28 -7.52 20.81
CA SER A 9 21.41 -7.41 21.74
C SER A 9 20.99 -7.03 23.16
N PHE A 10 19.99 -6.16 23.30
CA PHE A 10 19.46 -5.78 24.61
C PHE A 10 18.68 -6.94 25.25
N GLY A 11 17.83 -7.63 24.49
CA GLY A 11 17.11 -8.82 24.97
C GLY A 11 18.05 -9.93 25.44
N SER A 12 19.13 -10.19 24.70
CA SER A 12 20.11 -11.22 25.07
C SER A 12 20.99 -10.83 26.26
N LEU A 13 21.36 -9.55 26.42
CA LEU A 13 22.17 -9.08 27.55
C LEU A 13 21.40 -9.06 28.88
N PHE A 14 20.10 -8.72 28.84
CA PHE A 14 19.27 -8.62 30.03
C PHE A 14 18.46 -9.89 30.34
N GLY A 15 18.63 -10.95 29.54
CA GLY A 15 17.96 -12.24 29.74
C GLY A 15 16.43 -12.17 29.62
N TRP A 16 15.92 -11.18 28.88
CA TRP A 16 14.48 -10.94 28.77
C TRP A 16 13.88 -11.95 27.80
N HIS A 17 13.19 -12.96 28.35
CA HIS A 17 12.44 -13.93 27.54
C HIS A 17 11.15 -13.28 27.04
N ASP A 18 11.24 -12.66 25.87
CA ASP A 18 10.08 -12.18 25.13
C ASP A 18 9.68 -13.20 24.06
N LYS A 19 8.46 -13.13 23.54
CA LYS A 19 8.05 -14.04 22.47
C LYS A 19 8.82 -13.68 21.19
N GLU A 20 9.57 -14.61 20.66
CA GLU A 20 10.35 -14.43 19.43
C GLU A 20 9.57 -14.89 18.20
N VAL A 21 10.06 -14.55 17.00
CA VAL A 21 9.45 -14.97 15.72
C VAL A 21 9.34 -16.50 15.65
N GLY A 22 10.35 -17.21 16.15
CA GLY A 22 10.41 -18.68 16.12
C GLY A 22 10.75 -19.24 14.74
N ALA A 23 10.87 -20.56 14.66
CA ALA A 23 11.39 -21.28 13.50
C ALA A 23 10.67 -20.94 12.18
N LEU A 24 11.46 -20.60 11.16
CA LEU A 24 10.95 -20.29 9.83
C LEU A 24 10.94 -21.55 8.96
N SER A 25 9.78 -21.94 8.46
CA SER A 25 9.68 -23.01 7.46
C SER A 25 10.22 -22.52 6.11
N LEU A 26 11.46 -22.87 5.80
CA LEU A 26 12.14 -22.53 4.54
C LEU A 26 11.76 -23.46 3.37
N SER A 27 10.77 -24.33 3.54
CA SER A 27 10.24 -25.15 2.46
C SER A 27 9.56 -24.28 1.40
N LEU A 28 9.60 -24.74 0.14
CA LEU A 28 8.80 -24.11 -0.91
C LEU A 28 7.33 -24.06 -0.44
N PRO A 29 6.66 -22.89 -0.52
CA PRO A 29 5.27 -22.80 -0.11
C PRO A 29 4.44 -23.77 -0.97
N PRO A 30 3.59 -24.61 -0.35
CA PRO A 30 2.71 -25.47 -1.11
C PRO A 30 1.72 -24.61 -1.91
N LEU A 31 1.16 -25.18 -2.98
CA LEU A 31 0.04 -24.55 -3.65
C LEU A 31 -1.12 -24.39 -2.66
N ALA A 32 -1.73 -23.22 -2.64
CA ALA A 32 -2.87 -22.95 -1.80
C ALA A 32 -4.05 -23.83 -2.21
N ASN A 33 -4.70 -24.46 -1.24
CA ASN A 33 -5.92 -25.22 -1.47
C ASN A 33 -7.09 -24.25 -1.67
N PHE A 34 -7.43 -23.95 -2.92
CA PHE A 34 -8.56 -23.08 -3.23
C PHE A 34 -9.89 -23.81 -3.07
N THR A 35 -10.70 -23.36 -2.12
CA THR A 35 -12.10 -23.74 -2.00
C THR A 35 -12.96 -22.67 -2.65
N TRP A 36 -13.34 -22.88 -3.91
CA TRP A 36 -14.19 -21.95 -4.65
C TRP A 36 -15.65 -22.12 -4.23
N SER A 37 -16.02 -21.47 -3.13
CA SER A 37 -17.42 -21.29 -2.74
C SER A 37 -17.96 -20.00 -3.38
N PRO A 38 -19.11 -20.03 -4.09
CA PRO A 38 -19.73 -18.83 -4.63
C PRO A 38 -20.02 -17.78 -3.55
N ALA A 39 -20.42 -18.21 -2.34
CA ALA A 39 -20.71 -17.32 -1.23
C ALA A 39 -19.45 -16.58 -0.75
N ASP A 40 -18.34 -17.31 -0.57
CA ASP A 40 -17.08 -16.73 -0.10
C ASP A 40 -16.48 -15.79 -1.15
N THR A 41 -16.61 -16.16 -2.43
CA THR A 41 -16.14 -15.34 -3.55
C THR A 41 -16.89 -14.00 -3.58
N LEU A 42 -18.21 -14.02 -3.45
CA LEU A 42 -19.02 -12.79 -3.44
C LEU A 42 -18.70 -11.89 -2.25
N GLN A 43 -18.40 -12.45 -1.09
CA GLN A 43 -18.01 -11.69 0.10
C GLN A 43 -16.63 -11.02 -0.05
N MET A 44 -15.72 -11.61 -0.83
CA MET A 44 -14.37 -11.08 -1.04
C MET A 44 -14.29 -9.94 -2.06
N ILE A 45 -15.22 -9.88 -3.03
CA ILE A 45 -15.20 -8.90 -4.14
C ILE A 45 -15.06 -7.45 -3.64
N PRO A 46 -15.82 -6.96 -2.64
CA PRO A 46 -15.71 -5.57 -2.19
C PRO A 46 -14.31 -5.23 -1.65
N SER A 47 -13.70 -6.14 -0.88
CA SER A 47 -12.35 -5.98 -0.34
C SER A 47 -11.30 -6.03 -1.42
N ALA A 48 -11.42 -6.95 -2.38
CA ALA A 48 -10.51 -7.06 -3.52
C ALA A 48 -10.56 -5.80 -4.40
N LEU A 49 -11.75 -5.27 -4.69
CA LEU A 49 -11.92 -4.02 -5.43
C LEU A 49 -11.34 -2.83 -4.68
N GLY A 50 -11.57 -2.73 -3.36
CA GLY A 50 -10.98 -1.70 -2.51
C GLY A 50 -9.45 -1.72 -2.57
N LEU A 51 -8.84 -2.89 -2.42
CA LEU A 51 -7.38 -3.07 -2.53
C LEU A 51 -6.85 -2.74 -3.92
N ALA A 52 -7.58 -3.10 -4.99
CA ALA A 52 -7.21 -2.79 -6.36
C ALA A 52 -7.19 -1.26 -6.61
N VAL A 53 -8.20 -0.54 -6.12
CA VAL A 53 -8.25 0.93 -6.22
C VAL A 53 -7.10 1.57 -5.44
N VAL A 54 -6.91 1.17 -4.18
CA VAL A 54 -5.83 1.69 -3.32
C VAL A 54 -4.45 1.43 -3.95
N THR A 55 -4.25 0.24 -4.49
CA THR A 55 -3.00 -0.15 -5.16
C THR A 55 -2.76 0.64 -6.44
N SER A 56 -3.79 0.88 -7.24
CA SER A 56 -3.71 1.69 -8.45
C SER A 56 -3.28 3.12 -8.12
N VAL A 57 -3.90 3.74 -7.12
CA VAL A 57 -3.54 5.08 -6.64
C VAL A 57 -2.10 5.12 -6.11
N ASN A 58 -1.72 4.13 -5.29
CA ASN A 58 -0.37 4.05 -4.75
C ASN A 58 0.70 3.87 -5.84
N LEU A 59 0.43 3.06 -6.88
CA LEU A 59 1.33 2.88 -8.01
C LEU A 59 1.45 4.15 -8.85
N LEU A 60 0.34 4.86 -9.09
CA LEU A 60 0.38 6.14 -9.78
C LEU A 60 1.23 7.16 -9.02
N ILE A 61 1.00 7.32 -7.72
CA ILE A 61 1.78 8.23 -6.87
C ILE A 61 3.26 7.82 -6.86
N THR A 62 3.55 6.52 -6.69
CA THR A 62 4.91 5.99 -6.69
C THR A 62 5.60 6.25 -8.02
N SER A 63 4.96 5.93 -9.14
CA SER A 63 5.50 6.16 -10.48
C SER A 63 5.85 7.65 -10.68
N ARG A 64 4.94 8.56 -10.33
CA ARG A 64 5.16 10.01 -10.41
C ARG A 64 6.30 10.51 -9.54
N VAL A 65 6.36 10.05 -8.28
CA VAL A 65 7.45 10.42 -7.36
C VAL A 65 8.78 9.93 -7.90
N VAL A 66 8.86 8.67 -8.32
CA VAL A 66 10.13 8.12 -8.78
C VAL A 66 10.52 8.73 -10.15
N GLU A 67 9.58 9.05 -11.04
CA GLU A 67 9.84 9.87 -12.24
C GLU A 67 10.43 11.24 -11.89
N HIS A 68 9.87 11.93 -10.89
CA HIS A 68 10.37 13.22 -10.42
C HIS A 68 11.83 13.13 -9.93
N PHE A 69 12.15 12.12 -9.13
CA PHE A 69 13.53 11.92 -8.63
C PHE A 69 14.50 11.38 -9.69
N ARG A 70 14.01 10.65 -10.71
CA ARG A 70 14.82 10.16 -11.83
C ARG A 70 15.20 11.27 -12.82
N GLY A 71 14.47 12.39 -12.82
CA GLY A 71 14.58 13.52 -13.75
C GLY A 71 15.87 14.36 -13.70
N ARG A 72 17.05 13.72 -13.62
CA ARG A 72 18.38 14.28 -14.00
C ARG A 72 19.36 13.26 -14.60
N HIS A 73 19.02 11.97 -14.68
CA HIS A 73 19.85 10.96 -15.36
C HIS A 73 19.21 10.55 -16.69
N GLN A 74 19.75 11.11 -17.77
CA GLN A 74 19.32 10.93 -19.16
C GLN A 74 19.29 9.44 -19.61
N HIS A 75 18.39 9.15 -20.56
CA HIS A 75 18.28 7.93 -21.38
C HIS A 75 17.50 6.70 -20.87
N LEU A 76 16.51 6.83 -19.97
CA LEU A 76 15.61 5.71 -19.66
C LEU A 76 14.13 5.97 -19.96
N LYS A 77 13.44 4.89 -20.36
CA LYS A 77 12.02 4.85 -20.76
C LYS A 77 11.12 5.33 -19.61
N ARG A 78 10.12 6.16 -19.95
CA ARG A 78 9.07 6.63 -19.02
C ARG A 78 8.38 5.47 -18.31
N SER A 79 8.01 5.64 -17.04
CA SER A 79 7.29 4.61 -16.30
C SER A 79 5.87 4.54 -16.86
N ASP A 80 5.46 3.32 -17.23
CA ASP A 80 4.14 3.03 -17.75
C ASP A 80 3.32 2.44 -16.60
N ALA A 81 2.48 3.28 -15.99
CA ALA A 81 1.71 2.92 -14.81
C ALA A 81 0.73 1.78 -15.07
N ASP A 82 0.16 1.69 -16.28
CA ASP A 82 -0.78 0.62 -16.66
C ASP A 82 -0.03 -0.71 -16.75
N ARG A 83 1.17 -0.68 -17.33
CA ARG A 83 2.05 -1.86 -17.39
C ARG A 83 2.53 -2.29 -16.00
N GLU A 84 2.85 -1.35 -15.12
CA GLU A 84 3.23 -1.66 -13.73
C GLU A 84 2.04 -2.22 -12.94
N LEU A 85 0.83 -1.67 -13.11
CA LEU A 85 -0.39 -2.17 -12.48
C LEU A 85 -0.70 -3.60 -12.94
N GLY A 86 -0.65 -3.87 -14.25
CA GLY A 86 -0.82 -5.22 -14.79
C GLY A 86 0.23 -6.21 -14.26
N ALA A 87 1.49 -5.77 -14.13
CA ALA A 87 2.54 -6.59 -13.55
C ALA A 87 2.29 -6.92 -12.07
N TYR A 88 1.82 -5.96 -11.26
CA TYR A 88 1.42 -6.22 -9.87
C TYR A 88 0.18 -7.12 -9.77
N GLY A 89 -0.77 -7.02 -10.70
CA GLY A 89 -1.90 -7.93 -10.80
C GLY A 89 -1.46 -9.37 -11.01
N ILE A 90 -0.62 -9.60 -12.03
CA ILE A 90 -0.05 -10.93 -12.31
C ILE A 90 0.77 -11.43 -11.12
N ALA A 91 1.61 -10.57 -10.53
CA ALA A 91 2.43 -10.93 -9.37
C ALA A 91 1.56 -11.37 -8.19
N ASN A 92 0.49 -10.64 -7.86
CA ASN A 92 -0.42 -11.00 -6.77
C ASN A 92 -1.23 -12.26 -7.07
N LEU A 93 -1.64 -12.49 -8.31
CA LEU A 93 -2.27 -13.76 -8.70
C LEU A 93 -1.31 -14.92 -8.51
N THR A 94 -0.07 -14.82 -9.00
CA THR A 94 0.95 -15.86 -8.83
C THR A 94 1.29 -16.08 -7.36
N ALA A 95 1.42 -15.01 -6.57
CA ALA A 95 1.70 -15.09 -5.15
C ALA A 95 0.55 -15.75 -4.37
N GLY A 96 -0.70 -15.41 -4.72
CA GLY A 96 -1.89 -16.02 -4.14
C GLY A 96 -1.99 -17.53 -4.40
N LEU A 97 -1.50 -18.03 -5.54
CA LEU A 97 -1.40 -19.48 -5.81
C LEU A 97 -0.51 -20.22 -4.79
N PHE A 98 0.46 -19.54 -4.18
CA PHE A 98 1.33 -20.06 -3.13
C PHE A 98 0.86 -19.66 -1.72
N GLY A 99 -0.37 -19.14 -1.58
CA GLY A 99 -0.92 -18.69 -0.30
C GLY A 99 -0.26 -17.43 0.26
N ALA A 100 0.51 -16.70 -0.56
CA ALA A 100 1.17 -15.50 -0.12
C ALA A 100 0.16 -14.35 0.07
N PRO A 101 0.37 -13.48 1.07
CA PRO A 101 -0.50 -12.34 1.31
C PRO A 101 -0.41 -11.31 0.18
N PHE A 102 -1.46 -10.49 0.07
CA PHE A 102 -1.52 -9.40 -0.89
C PHE A 102 -0.33 -8.44 -0.74
N SER A 103 0.28 -8.08 -1.88
CA SER A 103 1.49 -7.27 -1.95
C SER A 103 1.30 -6.04 -2.82
N VAL A 104 1.90 -4.93 -2.36
CA VAL A 104 1.86 -3.63 -3.03
C VAL A 104 3.24 -2.99 -3.06
N GLY A 105 3.48 -2.17 -4.10
CA GLY A 105 4.72 -1.41 -4.22
C GLY A 105 4.90 -0.41 -3.07
N ILE A 106 6.11 -0.34 -2.52
CA ILE A 106 6.43 0.60 -1.45
C ILE A 106 7.26 1.75 -2.04
N PRO A 107 6.72 2.97 -2.14
CA PRO A 107 7.42 4.09 -2.79
C PRO A 107 8.80 4.39 -2.20
N ALA A 108 8.94 4.27 -0.87
CA ALA A 108 10.22 4.49 -0.19
C ALA A 108 11.33 3.53 -0.68
N ARG A 109 10.99 2.25 -0.95
CA ARG A 109 11.96 1.26 -1.47
C ARG A 109 12.37 1.60 -2.90
N SER A 110 11.39 1.93 -3.75
CA SER A 110 11.65 2.34 -5.13
C SER A 110 12.52 3.59 -5.21
N LEU A 111 12.28 4.56 -4.33
CA LEU A 111 13.07 5.78 -4.26
C LEU A 111 14.49 5.52 -3.75
N ALA A 112 14.65 4.71 -2.71
CA ALA A 112 15.97 4.31 -2.21
C ALA A 112 16.78 3.60 -3.30
N ASN A 113 16.16 2.67 -4.04
CA ASN A 113 16.80 1.98 -5.16
C ASN A 113 17.31 2.97 -6.22
N VAL A 114 16.49 3.95 -6.61
CA VAL A 114 16.90 4.99 -7.58
C VAL A 114 18.02 5.86 -7.03
N ARG A 115 17.95 6.26 -5.75
CA ARG A 115 19.01 7.05 -5.09
C ARG A 115 20.34 6.31 -5.01
N CYS A 116 20.31 4.98 -4.89
CA CYS A 116 21.49 4.12 -4.94
C CYS A 116 21.97 3.82 -6.38
N GLY A 117 21.42 4.51 -7.41
CA GLY A 117 21.82 4.33 -8.81
C GLY A 117 21.13 3.17 -9.53
N GLY A 118 20.14 2.53 -8.91
CA GLY A 118 19.37 1.44 -9.52
C GLY A 118 18.55 1.93 -10.71
N SER A 119 18.96 1.52 -11.91
CA SER A 119 18.32 1.92 -13.18
C SER A 119 17.69 0.75 -13.94
N THR A 120 18.07 -0.50 -13.64
CA THR A 120 17.62 -1.69 -14.37
C THR A 120 16.70 -2.58 -13.55
N ARG A 121 15.93 -3.45 -14.23
CA ARG A 121 15.10 -4.49 -13.57
C ARG A 121 15.94 -5.48 -12.77
N LEU A 122 17.23 -5.61 -13.10
CA LEU A 122 18.16 -6.49 -12.40
C LEU A 122 18.31 -6.10 -10.93
N SER A 123 18.17 -4.82 -10.57
CA SER A 123 18.21 -4.41 -9.16
C SER A 123 17.09 -5.06 -8.34
N ASN A 124 15.88 -5.19 -8.91
CA ASN A 124 14.77 -5.85 -8.23
C ASN A 124 15.02 -7.36 -8.08
N PHE A 125 15.60 -8.01 -9.09
CA PHE A 125 15.99 -9.43 -9.01
C PHE A 125 17.11 -9.65 -7.99
N ALA A 126 18.12 -8.78 -7.96
CA ALA A 126 19.19 -8.82 -6.97
C ALA A 126 18.63 -8.62 -5.55
N HIS A 127 17.69 -7.70 -5.37
CA HIS A 127 17.02 -7.50 -4.08
C HIS A 127 16.22 -8.73 -3.64
N ALA A 128 15.46 -9.35 -4.55
CA ALA A 128 14.73 -10.59 -4.25
C ALA A 128 15.69 -11.74 -3.91
N GLY A 129 16.77 -11.91 -4.68
CA GLY A 129 17.81 -12.91 -4.41
C GLY A 129 18.54 -12.66 -3.08
N PHE A 130 18.80 -11.40 -2.75
CA PHE A 130 19.38 -11.02 -1.46
C PHE A 130 18.46 -11.40 -0.29
N ILE A 131 17.16 -11.12 -0.39
CA ILE A 131 16.17 -11.53 0.62
C ILE A 131 16.15 -13.06 0.75
N MET A 132 16.11 -13.77 -0.37
CA MET A 132 16.10 -15.24 -0.38
C MET A 132 17.36 -15.81 0.29
N LEU A 133 18.55 -15.28 -0.04
CA LEU A 133 19.81 -15.68 0.58
C LEU A 133 19.85 -15.33 2.07
N PHE A 134 19.37 -14.14 2.44
CA PHE A 134 19.32 -13.72 3.85
C PHE A 134 18.39 -14.61 4.67
N LEU A 135 17.25 -15.02 4.12
CA LEU A 135 16.34 -15.93 4.81
C LEU A 135 16.91 -17.35 4.92
N THR A 136 17.59 -17.87 3.89
CA THR A 136 18.15 -19.24 3.94
C THR A 136 19.41 -19.35 4.79
N ALA A 137 20.32 -18.38 4.71
CA ALA A 137 21.57 -18.38 5.46
C ALA A 137 21.44 -17.75 6.85
N GLY A 138 20.48 -16.84 7.03
CA GLY A 138 20.28 -16.06 8.25
C GLY A 138 19.02 -16.42 9.02
N SER A 139 18.32 -17.52 8.71
CA SER A 139 17.08 -17.92 9.39
C SER A 139 17.24 -17.93 10.91
N GLN A 140 18.31 -18.53 11.43
CA GLN A 140 18.60 -18.57 12.86
C GLN A 140 18.68 -17.18 13.48
N LEU A 141 19.19 -16.18 12.76
CA LEU A 141 19.25 -14.81 13.26
C LEU A 141 17.87 -14.13 13.29
N VAL A 142 16.99 -14.50 12.36
CA VAL A 142 15.61 -13.98 12.26
C VAL A 142 14.71 -14.63 13.32
N GLU A 143 14.94 -15.90 13.63
CA GLU A 143 14.17 -16.66 14.63
C GLU A 143 14.19 -16.00 16.02
N HIS A 144 15.34 -15.43 16.40
CA HIS A 144 15.56 -14.76 17.69
C HIS A 144 15.11 -13.29 17.72
N ILE A 145 14.42 -12.80 16.69
CA ILE A 145 13.92 -11.43 16.71
C ILE A 145 12.72 -11.36 17.67
N PRO A 146 12.75 -10.49 18.70
CA PRO A 146 11.64 -10.35 19.62
C PRO A 146 10.44 -9.69 18.93
N ILE A 147 9.24 -10.24 19.15
CA ILE A 147 8.00 -9.72 18.55
C ILE A 147 7.72 -8.29 19.02
N SER A 148 8.14 -7.91 20.24
CA SER A 148 8.04 -6.54 20.74
C SER A 148 8.82 -5.52 19.88
N ALA A 149 10.00 -5.90 19.37
CA ALA A 149 10.75 -5.05 18.44
C ALA A 149 10.03 -4.90 17.10
N LEU A 150 9.43 -5.98 16.57
CA LEU A 150 8.61 -5.92 15.36
C LEU A 150 7.35 -5.06 15.56
N ALA A 151 6.70 -5.16 16.72
CA ALA A 151 5.56 -4.34 17.07
C ALA A 151 5.95 -2.85 17.15
N GLY A 152 7.09 -2.53 17.77
CA GLY A 152 7.61 -1.16 17.84
C GLY A 152 7.94 -0.59 16.47
N VAL A 153 8.63 -1.36 15.61
CA VAL A 153 8.91 -0.95 14.22
C VAL A 153 7.61 -0.74 13.45
N THR A 154 6.63 -1.62 13.61
CA THR A 154 5.33 -1.51 12.92
C THR A 154 4.54 -0.29 13.39
N ALA A 155 4.50 -0.03 14.70
CA ALA A 155 3.86 1.15 15.27
C ALA A 155 4.52 2.45 14.80
N TRP A 156 5.86 2.48 14.80
CA TRP A 156 6.62 3.63 14.30
C TRP A 156 6.35 3.88 12.80
N MET A 157 6.38 2.82 11.98
CA MET A 157 6.04 2.93 10.57
C MET A 157 4.61 3.42 10.35
N GLY A 158 3.66 2.91 11.13
CA GLY A 158 2.28 3.41 11.14
C GLY A 158 2.21 4.90 11.44
N PHE A 159 2.93 5.36 12.47
CA PHE A 159 3.02 6.78 12.83
C PHE A 159 3.63 7.63 11.70
N CYS A 160 4.69 7.16 11.04
CA CYS A 160 5.32 7.86 9.91
C CYS A 160 4.44 7.94 8.65
N LEU A 161 3.49 7.02 8.47
CA LEU A 161 2.56 7.04 7.33
C LEU A 161 1.46 8.08 7.50
N LEU A 162 1.22 8.56 8.72
CA LEU A 162 0.15 9.49 8.97
C LEU A 162 0.61 10.92 8.66
N ASP A 163 -0.14 11.60 7.79
CA ASP A 163 0.16 12.98 7.40
C ASP A 163 -0.44 13.97 8.40
N TRP A 164 0.38 14.43 9.35
CA TRP A 164 -0.01 15.43 10.35
C TRP A 164 -0.35 16.79 9.74
N SER A 165 0.18 17.09 8.56
CA SER A 165 -0.13 18.34 7.87
C SER A 165 -1.58 18.35 7.38
N THR A 166 -2.14 17.20 7.02
CA THR A 166 -3.55 17.08 6.59
C THR A 166 -4.51 17.52 7.70
N TRP A 167 -4.25 17.14 8.95
CA TRP A 167 -5.05 17.58 10.10
C TRP A 167 -4.99 19.09 10.32
N SER A 168 -3.82 19.70 10.17
CA SER A 168 -3.67 21.17 10.27
C SER A 168 -4.38 21.93 9.14
N ARG A 169 -4.53 21.30 7.98
CA ARG A 169 -5.16 21.88 6.78
C ARG A 169 -6.67 21.70 6.77
N LEU A 170 -7.21 20.78 7.57
CA LEU A 170 -8.63 20.44 7.63
C LEU A 170 -9.57 21.66 7.71
N PRO A 171 -9.31 22.70 8.53
CA PRO A 171 -10.19 23.88 8.60
C PRO A 171 -10.22 24.72 7.32
N ARG A 172 -9.20 24.58 6.45
CA ARG A 172 -9.08 25.32 5.19
C ARG A 172 -9.53 24.50 3.98
N MET A 173 -9.89 23.22 4.17
CA MET A 173 -10.33 22.35 3.09
C MET A 173 -11.75 22.69 2.63
N ARG A 174 -12.06 22.35 1.37
CA ARG A 174 -13.45 22.39 0.89
C ARG A 174 -14.28 21.43 1.74
N ARG A 175 -15.51 21.82 2.07
CA ARG A 175 -16.40 21.04 2.97
C ARG A 175 -16.51 19.56 2.57
N THR A 176 -16.56 19.25 1.28
CA THR A 176 -16.69 17.87 0.80
C THR A 176 -15.46 17.04 1.05
N ASP A 177 -14.29 17.65 0.92
CA ASP A 177 -13.00 16.97 1.05
C ASP A 177 -12.75 16.71 2.54
N ALA A 178 -13.10 17.67 3.41
CA ALA A 178 -13.07 17.51 4.86
C ALA A 178 -14.05 16.42 5.35
N VAL A 179 -15.29 16.40 4.84
CA VAL A 179 -16.28 15.37 5.20
C VAL A 179 -15.83 13.98 4.73
N ALA A 180 -15.38 13.85 3.48
CA ALA A 180 -14.89 12.58 2.96
C ALA A 180 -13.68 12.06 3.76
N PHE A 181 -12.75 12.94 4.11
CA PHE A 181 -11.60 12.61 4.96
C PHE A 181 -12.03 12.12 6.35
N LEU A 182 -12.82 12.91 7.08
CA LEU A 182 -13.26 12.57 8.43
C LEU A 182 -14.10 11.29 8.46
N LEU A 183 -14.96 11.11 7.47
CA LEU A 183 -15.77 9.88 7.33
C LEU A 183 -14.87 8.66 7.11
N THR A 184 -13.87 8.77 6.23
CA THR A 184 -12.94 7.66 5.95
C THR A 184 -12.11 7.32 7.17
N VAL A 185 -11.55 8.32 7.86
CA VAL A 185 -10.72 8.13 9.06
C VAL A 185 -11.53 7.55 10.23
N SER A 186 -12.74 8.04 10.48
CA SER A 186 -13.57 7.49 11.56
C SER A 186 -14.06 6.08 11.24
N SER A 187 -14.43 5.82 9.98
CA SER A 187 -14.97 4.51 9.57
C SER A 187 -13.90 3.42 9.59
N VAL A 188 -12.64 3.75 9.26
CA VAL A 188 -11.58 2.73 9.22
C VAL A 188 -11.22 2.22 10.62
N LEU A 189 -11.43 3.04 11.64
CA LEU A 189 -11.19 2.67 13.04
C LEU A 189 -12.26 1.72 13.60
N VAL A 190 -13.46 1.69 13.03
CA VAL A 190 -14.62 0.96 13.58
C VAL A 190 -15.05 -0.22 12.71
N VAL A 191 -14.84 -0.13 11.38
CA VAL A 191 -15.40 -1.09 10.42
C VAL A 191 -14.30 -1.88 9.70
N ASN A 192 -13.88 -1.38 8.53
CA ASN A 192 -12.90 -2.02 7.65
C ASN A 192 -12.39 -0.99 6.63
N ALA A 193 -11.13 -1.10 6.22
CA ALA A 193 -10.53 -0.28 5.16
C ALA A 193 -11.35 -0.27 3.86
N ALA A 194 -11.85 -1.42 3.40
CA ALA A 194 -12.59 -1.51 2.15
C ALA A 194 -13.88 -0.68 2.18
N ILE A 195 -14.69 -0.85 3.24
CA ILE A 195 -15.94 -0.10 3.43
C ILE A 195 -15.65 1.39 3.60
N SER A 196 -14.57 1.73 4.32
CA SER A 196 -14.20 3.12 4.58
C SER A 196 -13.82 3.87 3.30
N VAL A 197 -13.09 3.22 2.39
CA VAL A 197 -12.78 3.79 1.07
C VAL A 197 -14.05 3.99 0.25
N ALA A 198 -14.96 3.01 0.24
CA ALA A 198 -16.24 3.14 -0.46
C ALA A 198 -17.09 4.31 0.08
N LEU A 199 -17.16 4.45 1.41
CA LEU A 199 -17.84 5.57 2.07
C LEU A 199 -17.20 6.92 1.71
N GLY A 200 -15.88 7.04 1.76
CA GLY A 200 -15.18 8.26 1.34
C GLY A 200 -15.46 8.63 -0.13
N CYS A 201 -15.40 7.65 -1.03
CA CYS A 201 -15.70 7.85 -2.45
C CYS A 201 -17.17 8.24 -2.70
N SER A 202 -18.11 7.70 -1.91
CA SER A 202 -19.54 8.01 -2.06
C SER A 202 -19.84 9.49 -1.87
N VAL A 203 -19.11 10.19 -0.99
CA VAL A 203 -19.26 11.65 -0.77
C VAL A 203 -18.97 12.43 -2.06
N TYR A 204 -17.94 12.03 -2.81
CA TYR A 204 -17.60 12.66 -4.09
C TYR A 204 -18.64 12.35 -5.16
N ALA A 205 -19.12 11.10 -5.23
CA ALA A 205 -20.17 10.70 -6.16
C ALA A 205 -21.48 11.48 -5.92
N LEU A 206 -21.88 11.64 -4.65
CA LEU A 206 -23.05 12.42 -4.25
C LEU A 206 -22.89 13.90 -4.58
N ARG A 207 -21.71 14.49 -4.32
CA ARG A 207 -21.42 15.89 -4.70
C ARG A 207 -21.55 16.08 -6.21
N TRP A 208 -21.00 15.17 -6.98
CA TRP A 208 -21.07 15.21 -8.44
C TRP A 208 -22.51 15.09 -8.95
N LEU A 209 -23.29 14.17 -8.38
CA LEU A 209 -24.70 13.99 -8.72
C LEU A 209 -25.53 15.25 -8.38
N TYR A 210 -25.32 15.81 -7.19
CA TYR A 210 -25.99 17.05 -6.77
C TYR A 210 -25.63 18.23 -7.70
N GLY A 211 -24.36 18.35 -8.09
CA GLY A 211 -23.90 19.35 -9.06
C GLY A 211 -24.56 19.18 -10.43
N ARG A 212 -24.71 17.95 -10.92
CA ARG A 212 -25.44 17.67 -12.17
C ARG A 212 -26.92 18.03 -12.09
N LEU A 213 -27.59 17.68 -10.98
CA LEU A 213 -29.01 17.95 -10.80
C LEU A 213 -29.32 19.43 -10.64
N THR A 214 -28.43 20.18 -9.98
CA THR A 214 -28.59 21.64 -9.78
C THR A 214 -28.20 22.44 -11.03
N GLN A 215 -27.18 22.02 -11.79
CA GLN A 215 -26.84 22.67 -13.07
C GLN A 215 -27.81 22.34 -14.19
N GLY A 216 -28.49 21.18 -14.14
CA GLY A 216 -29.58 20.84 -15.07
C GLY A 216 -30.84 21.71 -14.90
N GLN A 217 -30.91 22.56 -13.86
CA GLN A 217 -32.01 23.50 -13.60
C GLN A 217 -31.67 24.97 -13.89
N ALA A 218 -30.42 25.30 -14.26
CA ALA A 218 -30.07 26.64 -14.72
C ALA A 218 -30.56 26.79 -16.18
N THR A 219 -31.59 27.62 -16.33
CA THR A 219 -32.66 27.67 -17.34
C THR A 219 -32.30 27.91 -18.83
N PRO A 220 -33.23 27.55 -19.76
CA PRO A 220 -33.21 27.89 -21.18
C PRO A 220 -33.45 29.39 -21.45
N HIS A 221 -32.77 29.99 -22.43
CA HIS A 221 -33.25 31.21 -23.09
C HIS A 221 -32.65 31.46 -24.50
N ALA A 222 -33.57 31.46 -25.48
CA ALA A 222 -33.68 32.30 -26.68
C ALA A 222 -32.46 32.49 -27.61
N ILE A 223 -32.57 31.88 -28.80
CA ILE A 223 -31.93 32.36 -30.03
C ILE A 223 -32.59 33.69 -30.42
N PRO A 224 -31.86 34.82 -30.56
CA PRO A 224 -32.41 35.99 -31.22
C PRO A 224 -32.52 35.71 -32.71
N GLN A 225 -33.75 35.75 -33.24
CA GLN A 225 -33.95 35.98 -34.67
C GLN A 225 -33.79 37.48 -34.94
N SER A 226 -32.75 37.85 -35.68
CA SER A 226 -32.72 38.98 -36.62
C SER A 226 -31.44 38.90 -37.44
#